data_AF-A0A9X8DPK9-F1
#
_entry.id   AF-A0A9X8DPK9-F1
#
_cell.length_a   1.000
_cell.length_b   1.000
_cell.length_c   1.000
_cell.angle_alpha   90.00
_cell.angle_beta   90.00
_cell.angle_gamma   90.00
#
_symmetry.space_group_name_H-M   'P 1'
#
loop_
_entity.id
_entity.type
_entity.pdbx_description
1 polymer ?
#
loop_
_entity_poly.entity_id
_entity_poly.type
_entity_poly.pdbx_seq_one_letter_code
_entity_poly.pdbx_strand_id
1 'polypeptide(L)'
;LSPDRLAAEIAAGILILFLLIFIYYAKNAYMRWLNAGFIVILGGLIALDLAVPGGAFALRYVILFMGVMSCLFSVYDIWDDLIARRINDSDASVFAKMTHTSSRCWGVIWGLFALGTMGGAVYLNLLVIQHVLPGPSIASIHELSGATTAALVVAASVLGIGILHTIAWYNRVRINLDMPKPPKLYSS
;
A
#
# COMPACT_ATOMS: atom_id res chain seq x y z
N LEU A 1 16.99 -8.17 14.94
CA LEU A 1 15.71 -7.89 15.63
C LEU A 1 14.62 -8.75 14.99
N SER A 2 14.06 -9.73 15.71
CA SER A 2 12.79 -10.33 15.30
C SER A 2 11.65 -9.40 15.73
N PRO A 3 10.56 -9.28 14.95
CA PRO A 3 9.41 -8.47 15.37
C PRO A 3 8.82 -8.99 16.68
N ASP A 4 8.21 -8.11 17.45
CA ASP A 4 7.62 -8.49 18.74
C ASP A 4 6.46 -9.46 18.57
N ARG A 5 6.44 -10.50 19.42
CA ARG A 5 5.45 -11.57 19.34
C ARG A 5 4.05 -11.03 19.66
N LEU A 6 3.92 -10.39 20.82
CA LEU A 6 2.65 -9.84 21.31
C LEU A 6 2.09 -8.80 20.33
N ALA A 7 2.96 -7.97 19.75
CA ALA A 7 2.55 -6.99 18.74
C ALA A 7 1.95 -7.67 17.49
N ALA A 8 2.57 -8.76 17.01
CA ALA A 8 2.07 -9.51 15.86
C ALA A 8 0.74 -10.24 16.17
N GLU A 9 0.59 -10.82 17.36
CA GLU A 9 -0.66 -11.45 17.81
C GLU A 9 -1.81 -10.43 17.90
N ILE A 10 -1.56 -9.26 18.50
CA ILE A 10 -2.55 -8.18 18.60
C ILE A 10 -2.93 -7.66 17.21
N ALA A 11 -1.94 -7.39 16.35
CA ALA A 11 -2.18 -6.93 14.98
C ALA A 11 -2.98 -7.96 14.15
N ALA A 12 -2.67 -9.26 14.31
CA ALA A 12 -3.43 -10.33 13.67
C ALA A 12 -4.87 -10.39 14.18
N GLY A 13 -5.09 -10.23 15.49
CA GLY A 13 -6.43 -10.16 16.08
C GLY A 13 -7.25 -8.98 15.55
N ILE A 14 -6.65 -7.80 15.42
CA ILE A 14 -7.29 -6.62 14.81
C ILE A 14 -7.64 -6.90 13.34
N LEU A 15 -6.73 -7.50 12.58
CA LEU A 15 -6.97 -7.84 11.18
C LEU A 15 -8.12 -8.85 11.02
N ILE A 16 -8.16 -9.88 11.87
CA ILE A 16 -9.27 -10.85 11.91
C ILE A 16 -10.59 -10.14 12.22
N LEU A 17 -10.61 -9.20 13.18
CA LEU A 17 -11.81 -8.42 13.49
C LEU A 17 -12.31 -7.64 12.27
N PHE A 18 -11.44 -6.97 11.54
CA PHE A 18 -11.82 -6.26 10.31
C PHE A 18 -12.33 -7.21 9.22
N LEU A 19 -11.68 -8.37 9.03
CA LEU A 19 -12.14 -9.38 8.07
C LEU A 19 -13.54 -9.92 8.43
N LEU A 20 -13.85 -10.09 9.71
CA LEU A 20 -15.20 -10.47 10.17
C LEU A 20 -16.23 -9.40 9.81
N ILE A 21 -15.91 -8.12 10.02
CA ILE A 21 -16.75 -7.00 9.62
C ILE A 21 -16.94 -7.00 8.09
N PHE A 22 -15.88 -7.26 7.31
CA PHE A 22 -15.98 -7.32 5.85
C PHE A 22 -16.81 -8.50 5.35
N ILE A 23 -16.82 -9.65 6.03
CA ILE A 23 -17.73 -10.75 5.69
C ILE A 23 -19.19 -10.31 5.80
N TYR A 24 -19.52 -9.52 6.83
CA TYR A 24 -20.88 -9.00 7.03
C TYR A 24 -21.29 -8.04 5.89
N TYR A 25 -20.40 -7.13 5.49
CA TYR A 25 -20.69 -6.16 4.41
C TYR A 25 -20.59 -6.75 3.00
N ALA A 26 -19.87 -7.86 2.82
CA ALA A 26 -19.69 -8.48 1.52
C ALA A 26 -21.04 -9.00 0.98
N LYS A 27 -21.47 -8.43 -0.15
CA LYS A 27 -22.66 -8.89 -0.88
C LYS A 27 -22.39 -10.12 -1.76
N ASN A 28 -21.13 -10.31 -2.16
CA ASN A 28 -20.68 -11.38 -3.05
C ASN A 28 -20.18 -12.59 -2.26
N ALA A 29 -20.66 -13.79 -2.62
CA ALA A 29 -20.24 -15.04 -1.99
C ALA A 29 -18.73 -15.28 -2.10
N TYR A 30 -18.13 -14.96 -3.25
CA TYR A 30 -16.67 -15.05 -3.45
C TYR A 30 -15.89 -14.23 -2.41
N MET A 31 -16.27 -12.98 -2.18
CA MET A 31 -15.60 -12.11 -1.21
C MET A 31 -15.75 -12.64 0.22
N ARG A 32 -16.90 -13.23 0.57
CA ARG A 32 -17.11 -13.87 1.88
C ARG A 32 -16.16 -15.05 2.08
N TRP A 33 -16.08 -15.96 1.09
CA TRP A 33 -15.18 -17.11 1.16
C TRP A 33 -13.70 -16.70 1.20
N LEU A 34 -13.33 -15.67 0.44
CA LEU A 34 -11.97 -15.13 0.46
C LEU A 34 -11.60 -14.58 1.85
N ASN A 35 -12.46 -13.76 2.44
CA ASN A 35 -12.24 -13.23 3.80
C ASN A 35 -12.23 -14.35 4.84
N ALA A 36 -13.12 -15.34 4.73
CA ALA A 36 -13.13 -16.50 5.62
C ALA A 36 -11.82 -17.30 5.52
N GLY A 37 -11.28 -17.47 4.31
CA GLY A 37 -9.97 -18.10 4.09
C GLY A 37 -8.84 -17.36 4.81
N PHE A 38 -8.80 -16.02 4.70
CA PHE A 38 -7.81 -15.22 5.43
C PHE A 38 -7.96 -15.33 6.95
N ILE A 39 -9.18 -15.37 7.48
CA ILE A 39 -9.43 -15.57 8.92
C ILE A 39 -8.89 -16.93 9.37
N VAL A 40 -9.14 -17.99 8.60
CA VAL A 40 -8.63 -19.34 8.93
C VAL A 40 -7.10 -19.37 8.89
N ILE A 41 -6.47 -18.73 7.90
CA ILE A 41 -5.01 -18.64 7.80
C ILE A 41 -4.43 -17.87 8.99
N LEU A 42 -4.95 -16.69 9.30
CA LEU A 42 -4.45 -15.86 10.40
C LEU A 42 -4.71 -16.52 11.76
N GLY A 43 -5.90 -17.08 11.98
CA GLY A 43 -6.22 -17.84 13.19
C GLY A 43 -5.35 -19.09 13.34
N GLY A 44 -5.09 -19.79 12.23
CA GLY A 44 -4.16 -20.92 12.20
C GLY A 44 -2.72 -20.52 12.52
N LEU A 45 -2.27 -19.36 12.04
CA LEU A 45 -0.94 -18.83 12.37
C LEU A 45 -0.83 -18.40 13.83
N ILE A 46 -1.89 -17.83 14.42
CA ILE A 46 -1.95 -17.54 15.87
C ILE A 46 -1.92 -18.86 16.67
N ALA A 47 -2.73 -19.85 16.28
CA ALA A 47 -2.75 -21.16 16.94
C ALA A 47 -1.39 -21.87 16.85
N LEU A 48 -0.74 -21.80 15.69
CA LEU A 48 0.61 -22.32 15.48
C LEU A 48 1.65 -21.59 16.35
N ASP A 49 1.56 -20.27 16.44
CA ASP A 49 2.44 -19.47 17.29
C ASP A 49 2.29 -19.83 18.77
N LEU A 50 1.07 -20.10 19.24
CA LEU A 50 0.78 -20.58 20.60
C LEU A 50 1.24 -22.03 20.84
N ALA A 51 1.14 -22.90 19.84
CA ALA A 51 1.47 -24.32 19.96
C ALA A 51 2.98 -24.61 19.95
N VAL A 52 3.79 -23.75 19.32
CA VAL A 52 5.25 -23.95 19.22
C VAL A 52 5.96 -23.29 20.41
N PRO A 53 6.75 -24.05 21.21
CA PRO A 53 7.58 -23.48 22.27
C PRO A 53 8.58 -22.47 21.70
N GLY A 54 8.48 -21.21 22.10
CA GLY A 54 9.29 -20.10 21.57
C GLY A 54 8.59 -19.23 20.50
N GLY A 55 7.39 -19.62 20.05
CA GLY A 55 6.61 -18.90 19.05
C GLY A 55 6.99 -19.23 17.61
N ALA A 56 6.02 -19.10 16.70
CA ALA A 56 6.20 -19.26 15.27
C ALA A 56 6.58 -17.92 14.64
N PHE A 57 7.82 -17.81 14.16
CA PHE A 57 8.28 -16.60 13.46
C PHE A 57 7.41 -16.26 12.23
N ALA A 58 6.73 -17.26 11.64
CA ALA A 58 5.87 -17.09 10.48
C ALA A 58 4.78 -16.02 10.67
N LEU A 59 4.09 -16.00 11.82
CA LEU A 59 3.01 -15.02 12.07
C LEU A 59 3.53 -13.58 11.96
N ARG A 60 4.71 -13.33 12.52
CA ARG A 60 5.35 -12.01 12.55
C ARG A 60 5.70 -11.52 11.15
N TYR A 61 6.28 -12.40 10.32
CA TYR A 61 6.62 -12.06 8.95
C TYR A 61 5.38 -11.86 8.07
N VAL A 62 4.33 -12.67 8.26
CA VAL A 62 3.06 -12.52 7.53
C VAL A 62 2.40 -11.18 7.88
N ILE A 63 2.34 -10.80 9.15
CA ILE A 63 1.74 -9.52 9.57
C ILE A 63 2.55 -8.33 9.03
N LEU A 64 3.88 -8.39 9.10
CA LEU A 64 4.72 -7.35 8.49
C LEU A 64 4.51 -7.26 6.97
N PHE A 65 4.47 -8.41 6.29
CA PHE A 65 4.22 -8.46 4.86
C PHE A 65 2.85 -7.86 4.52
N MET A 66 1.79 -8.23 5.23
CA MET A 66 0.44 -7.67 5.04
C MET A 66 0.43 -6.14 5.24
N GLY A 67 1.12 -5.63 6.26
CA GLY A 67 1.27 -4.20 6.49
C GLY A 67 1.96 -3.47 5.34
N VAL A 68 3.09 -4.00 4.86
CA VAL A 68 3.82 -3.42 3.72
C VAL A 68 2.97 -3.46 2.44
N MET A 69 2.30 -4.57 2.18
CA MET A 69 1.40 -4.70 1.04
C MET A 69 0.24 -3.71 1.11
N SER A 70 -0.35 -3.49 2.29
CA SER A 70 -1.41 -2.49 2.48
C SER A 70 -0.94 -1.08 2.12
N CYS A 71 0.28 -0.70 2.51
CA CYS A 71 0.84 0.60 2.14
C CYS A 71 1.06 0.72 0.63
N LEU A 72 1.59 -0.32 -0.02
CA LEU A 72 1.80 -0.33 -1.48
C LEU A 72 0.48 -0.21 -2.25
N PHE A 73 -0.57 -0.92 -1.82
CA PHE A 73 -1.90 -0.80 -2.43
C PHE A 73 -2.46 0.60 -2.27
N SER A 74 -2.31 1.22 -1.10
CA SER A 74 -2.77 2.59 -0.89
C SER A 74 -2.09 3.60 -1.83
N VAL A 75 -0.78 3.45 -2.08
CA VAL A 75 -0.07 4.27 -3.08
C VAL A 75 -0.60 4.02 -4.49
N TYR A 76 -0.86 2.75 -4.83
CA TYR A 76 -1.42 2.38 -6.13
C TYR A 76 -2.81 3.00 -6.34
N ASP A 77 -3.69 2.98 -5.33
CA ASP A 77 -5.03 3.57 -5.41
C ASP A 77 -4.96 5.08 -5.65
N ILE A 78 -4.09 5.80 -4.94
CA ILE A 78 -3.86 7.24 -5.16
C ILE A 78 -3.40 7.50 -6.60
N TRP A 79 -2.49 6.68 -7.11
CA TRP A 79 -2.00 6.82 -8.48
C TRP A 79 -3.11 6.54 -9.51
N ASP A 80 -3.93 5.51 -9.30
CA ASP A 80 -5.03 5.18 -10.22
C ASP A 80 -6.09 6.30 -10.22
N ASP A 81 -6.44 6.82 -9.05
CA ASP A 81 -7.44 7.88 -8.85
C ASP A 81 -7.01 9.25 -9.39
N LEU A 82 -5.76 9.65 -9.16
CA LEU A 82 -5.29 11.00 -9.48
C LEU A 82 -4.54 11.08 -10.82
N ILE A 83 -3.76 10.05 -11.19
CA ILE A 83 -2.81 10.12 -12.31
C ILE A 83 -3.28 9.28 -13.49
N ALA A 84 -3.53 7.98 -13.27
CA ALA A 84 -3.80 7.03 -14.35
C ALA A 84 -5.16 7.25 -15.00
N ARG A 85 -6.15 7.72 -14.22
CA ARG A 85 -7.51 8.01 -14.69
C ARG A 85 -8.09 6.86 -15.51
N ARG A 86 -7.90 5.62 -15.05
CA ARG A 86 -8.58 4.50 -15.70
C ARG A 86 -10.09 4.70 -15.54
N ILE A 87 -10.86 4.32 -16.56
CA ILE A 87 -12.34 4.30 -16.52
C ILE A 87 -12.85 3.21 -15.52
N ASN A 88 -11.93 2.50 -14.88
CA ASN A 88 -12.24 1.45 -13.92
C ASN A 88 -12.86 2.06 -12.66
N ASP A 89 -13.84 1.37 -12.08
CA ASP A 89 -14.52 1.78 -10.85
C ASP A 89 -13.60 1.60 -9.62
N SER A 90 -12.62 2.49 -9.44
CA SER A 90 -11.85 2.59 -8.20
C SER A 90 -12.74 3.03 -7.03
N ASP A 91 -12.32 2.78 -5.79
CA ASP A 91 -13.13 3.12 -4.61
C ASP A 91 -13.50 4.62 -4.57
N ALA A 92 -12.58 5.52 -4.92
CA ALA A 92 -12.89 6.95 -4.97
C ALA A 92 -13.92 7.29 -6.05
N SER A 93 -13.91 6.59 -7.19
CA SER A 93 -14.90 6.80 -8.25
C SER A 93 -16.30 6.30 -7.86
N VAL A 94 -16.39 5.20 -7.10
CA VAL A 94 -17.65 4.67 -6.57
C VAL A 94 -18.21 5.60 -5.49
N PHE A 95 -17.37 6.10 -4.59
CA PHE A 95 -17.78 7.10 -3.59
C PHE A 95 -18.23 8.41 -4.22
N ALA A 96 -17.53 8.89 -5.25
CA ALA A 96 -17.94 10.07 -6.02
C ALA A 96 -19.34 9.90 -6.65
N LYS A 97 -19.65 8.72 -7.20
CA LYS A 97 -20.98 8.40 -7.72
C LYS A 97 -22.04 8.40 -6.61
N MET A 98 -21.75 7.83 -5.45
CA MET A 98 -22.69 7.77 -4.32
C MET A 98 -22.94 9.13 -3.66
N THR A 99 -21.94 10.02 -3.67
CA THR A 99 -21.99 11.31 -2.97
C THR A 99 -22.20 12.50 -3.91
N HIS A 100 -22.38 12.25 -5.22
CA HIS A 100 -22.50 13.25 -6.27
C HIS A 100 -21.34 14.26 -6.31
N THR A 101 -20.14 13.83 -5.91
CA THR A 101 -18.92 14.66 -5.93
C THR A 101 -17.95 14.19 -7.03
N SER A 102 -16.80 14.84 -7.15
CA SER A 102 -15.75 14.41 -8.08
C SER A 102 -14.88 13.32 -7.47
N SER A 103 -14.49 12.31 -8.26
CA SER A 103 -13.49 11.30 -7.87
C SER A 103 -12.16 11.93 -7.43
N ARG A 104 -11.83 13.12 -7.93
CA ARG A 104 -10.64 13.89 -7.52
C ARG A 104 -10.69 14.31 -6.06
N CYS A 105 -11.87 14.73 -5.60
CA CYS A 105 -12.04 15.16 -4.21
C CYS A 105 -11.83 13.98 -3.26
N TRP A 106 -12.43 12.83 -3.57
CA TRP A 106 -12.25 11.61 -2.79
C TRP A 106 -10.83 11.06 -2.88
N GLY A 107 -10.21 11.04 -4.07
CA GLY A 107 -8.82 10.61 -4.24
C GLY A 107 -7.83 11.45 -3.42
N VAL A 108 -8.05 12.77 -3.31
CA VAL A 108 -7.24 13.63 -2.44
C VAL A 108 -7.47 13.33 -0.96
N ILE A 109 -8.72 13.13 -0.53
CA ILE A 109 -9.04 12.79 0.88
C ILE A 109 -8.37 11.46 1.26
N TRP A 110 -8.52 10.43 0.44
CA TRP A 110 -7.89 9.13 0.66
C TRP A 110 -6.36 9.23 0.61
N GLY A 111 -5.82 10.03 -0.32
CA GLY A 111 -4.38 10.29 -0.41
C GLY A 111 -3.81 10.96 0.84
N LEU A 112 -4.51 11.92 1.43
CA LEU A 112 -4.09 12.56 2.68
C LEU A 112 -4.17 11.58 3.86
N PHE A 113 -5.20 10.75 3.92
CA PHE A 113 -5.34 9.71 4.95
C PHE A 113 -4.21 8.67 4.86
N ALA A 114 -3.90 8.21 3.64
CA ALA A 114 -2.80 7.31 3.36
C ALA A 114 -1.45 7.90 3.76
N LEU A 115 -1.21 9.17 3.40
CA LEU A 115 0.04 9.85 3.71
C LEU A 115 0.21 10.07 5.22
N GLY A 116 -0.88 10.41 5.92
CA GLY A 116 -0.88 10.56 7.38
C GLY A 116 -0.63 9.24 8.11
N THR A 117 -1.29 8.16 7.69
CA THR A 117 -1.11 6.83 8.30
C THR A 117 0.27 6.24 8.01
N MET A 118 0.77 6.39 6.77
CA MET A 118 2.13 5.97 6.40
C MET A 118 3.20 6.76 7.15
N GLY A 119 3.06 8.09 7.21
CA GLY A 119 3.96 8.96 7.98
C GLY A 119 3.93 8.63 9.47
N GLY A 120 2.75 8.40 10.03
CA GLY A 120 2.58 7.95 11.42
C GLY A 120 3.24 6.60 11.69
N ALA A 121 3.08 5.62 10.80
CA ALA A 121 3.70 4.31 10.94
C ALA A 121 5.23 4.40 10.95
N VAL A 122 5.82 5.18 10.03
CA VAL A 122 7.28 5.42 9.99
C VAL A 122 7.74 6.16 11.26
N TYR A 123 7.03 7.21 11.67
CA TYR A 123 7.38 7.97 12.86
C TYR A 123 7.37 7.12 14.14
N LEU A 124 6.30 6.33 14.36
CA LEU A 124 6.22 5.42 15.49
C LEU A 124 7.30 4.35 15.46
N ASN A 125 7.63 3.83 14.28
CA ASN A 125 8.73 2.87 14.13
C ASN A 125 10.08 3.50 14.54
N LEU A 126 10.35 4.73 14.11
CA LEU A 126 11.57 5.46 14.50
C LEU A 126 11.62 5.74 16.00
N LEU A 127 10.49 6.13 16.61
CA LEU A 127 10.42 6.34 18.06
C LEU A 127 10.72 5.05 18.85
N VAL A 128 10.14 3.92 18.44
CA VAL A 128 10.39 2.62 19.08
C VAL A 128 11.86 2.23 18.91
N ILE A 129 12.43 2.43 17.72
CA ILE A 129 13.85 2.15 17.47
C ILE A 129 14.74 2.99 18.38
N GLN A 130 14.48 4.29 18.51
CA GLN A 130 15.25 5.17 19.40
C GLN A 130 15.15 4.75 20.87
N HIS A 131 13.99 4.24 21.30
CA HIS A 131 13.79 3.78 22.67
C HIS A 131 14.50 2.45 22.96
N VAL A 132 14.49 1.51 22.00
CA VAL A 132 15.05 0.15 22.17
C VAL A 132 16.56 0.12 21.89
N LEU A 133 17.05 0.97 20.99
CA LEU A 133 18.46 1.11 20.65
C LEU A 133 18.91 2.55 20.96
N PRO A 134 19.37 2.84 22.18
CA PRO A 134 19.99 4.13 22.52
C PRO A 134 21.39 4.21 21.88
N GLY A 135 21.44 4.21 20.56
CA GLY A 135 22.61 4.59 19.78
C GLY A 135 22.64 6.11 19.60
N PRO A 136 23.78 6.69 19.17
CA PRO A 136 23.82 8.09 18.77
C PRO A 136 22.73 8.33 17.72
N SER A 137 21.95 9.39 17.91
CA SER A 137 20.99 9.83 16.91
C SER A 137 21.73 10.05 15.59
N ILE A 138 21.28 9.42 14.50
CA ILE A 138 21.80 9.71 13.16
C ILE A 138 21.59 11.20 12.90
N ALA A 139 22.65 11.99 13.08
CA ALA A 139 22.62 13.44 12.92
C ALA A 139 22.94 13.82 11.47
N SER A 140 23.45 12.88 10.69
CA SER A 140 23.91 13.10 9.33
C SER A 140 23.67 11.88 8.43
N ILE A 141 23.40 12.15 7.15
CA ILE A 141 23.21 11.13 6.10
C ILE A 141 24.43 10.21 5.89
N HIS A 142 25.62 10.59 6.36
CA HIS A 142 26.83 9.77 6.27
C HIS A 142 26.89 8.65 7.32
N GLU A 143 26.02 8.67 8.33
CA GLU A 143 25.97 7.65 9.38
C GLU A 143 24.95 6.54 9.07
N LEU A 144 24.32 6.57 7.89
CA LEU A 144 23.40 5.52 7.47
C LEU A 144 24.13 4.20 7.23
N SER A 145 23.52 3.10 7.68
CA SER A 145 24.00 1.76 7.36
C SER A 145 24.02 1.56 5.84
N GLY A 146 24.98 0.78 5.33
CA GLY A 146 25.10 0.50 3.90
C GLY A 146 23.81 -0.10 3.28
N ALA A 147 23.07 -0.88 4.07
CA ALA A 147 21.77 -1.41 3.65
C ALA A 147 20.70 -0.32 3.54
N THR A 148 20.66 0.64 4.47
CA THR A 148 19.73 1.78 4.41
C THR A 148 20.05 2.69 3.22
N THR A 149 21.33 2.98 2.99
CA THR A 149 21.78 3.77 1.84
C THR A 149 21.40 3.08 0.53
N ALA A 150 21.61 1.77 0.41
CA ALA A 150 21.21 1.01 -0.77
C ALA A 150 19.68 1.07 -1.00
N ALA A 151 18.89 0.89 0.06
CA ALA A 151 17.43 0.96 -0.04
C ALA A 151 16.95 2.36 -0.51
N LEU A 152 17.53 3.43 0.02
CA LEU A 152 17.19 4.80 -0.39
C LEU A 152 17.60 5.09 -1.83
N VAL A 153 18.78 4.64 -2.26
CA VAL A 153 19.24 4.80 -3.64
C VAL A 153 18.33 4.06 -4.61
N VAL A 154 17.93 2.82 -4.28
CA VAL A 154 16.98 2.05 -5.09
C VAL A 154 15.63 2.75 -5.16
N ALA A 155 15.08 3.19 -4.02
CA ALA A 155 13.81 3.91 -3.98
C ALA A 155 13.85 5.20 -4.82
N ALA A 156 14.89 6.02 -4.66
CA ALA A 156 15.08 7.25 -5.42
C ALA A 156 15.24 6.98 -6.92
N SER A 157 15.95 5.92 -7.30
CA SER A 157 16.13 5.50 -8.70
C SER A 157 14.80 5.07 -9.32
N VAL A 158 14.01 4.26 -8.61
CA VAL A 158 12.68 3.84 -9.06
C VAL A 158 11.76 5.05 -9.27
N LEU A 159 11.77 6.01 -8.34
CA LEU A 159 11.00 7.25 -8.48
C LEU A 159 11.47 8.09 -9.67
N GLY A 160 12.78 8.26 -9.83
CA GLY A 160 13.36 8.99 -10.96
C GLY A 160 13.00 8.36 -12.30
N ILE A 161 13.11 7.04 -12.42
CA ILE A 161 12.70 6.29 -13.62
C ILE A 161 11.19 6.43 -13.86
N GLY A 162 10.36 6.33 -12.82
CA GLY A 162 8.92 6.49 -12.93
C GLY A 162 8.50 7.87 -13.45
N ILE A 163 9.15 8.94 -12.95
CA ILE A 163 8.91 10.31 -13.41
C ILE A 163 9.37 10.46 -14.86
N LEU A 164 10.58 10.01 -15.20
CA LEU A 164 11.10 10.07 -16.58
C LEU A 164 10.21 9.31 -17.56
N HIS A 165 9.75 8.12 -17.19
CA HIS A 165 8.83 7.33 -18.00
C HIS A 165 7.49 8.06 -18.20
N THR A 166 6.95 8.69 -17.15
CA THR A 166 5.71 9.48 -17.22
C THR A 166 5.86 10.70 -18.13
N ILE A 167 6.98 11.43 -18.02
CA ILE A 167 7.28 12.58 -18.89
C ILE A 167 7.46 12.14 -20.34
N ALA A 168 8.21 11.05 -20.58
CA ALA A 168 8.43 10.52 -21.92
C ALA A 168 7.11 10.04 -22.57
N TRP A 169 6.25 9.40 -21.79
CA TRP A 169 4.91 9.00 -22.25
C TRP A 169 4.05 10.23 -22.58
N TYR A 170 4.02 11.23 -21.70
CA TYR A 170 3.28 12.47 -21.94
C TYR A 170 3.74 13.18 -23.22
N ASN A 171 5.06 13.29 -23.41
CA ASN A 171 5.65 13.91 -24.61
C ASN A 171 5.32 13.12 -25.89
N ARG A 172 5.35 11.78 -25.85
CA ARG A 172 4.93 10.95 -26.99
C ARG A 172 3.46 11.15 -27.35
N VAL A 173 2.57 11.17 -26.36
CA VAL A 173 1.13 11.36 -26.59
C VAL A 173 0.85 12.73 -27.17
N ARG A 174 1.50 13.79 -26.66
CA ARG A 174 1.38 15.14 -27.21
C ARG A 174 1.80 15.20 -28.68
N ILE A 175 2.96 14.64 -29.04
CA ILE A 175 3.45 14.59 -30.43
C ILE A 175 2.45 13.87 -31.34
N ASN A 176 1.85 12.76 -30.90
CA ASN A 176 0.87 12.02 -31.68
C ASN A 176 -0.47 12.77 -31.88
N LEU A 177 -0.85 13.65 -30.95
CA LEU A 177 -2.03 14.49 -31.08
C LEU A 177 -1.79 15.69 -32.01
N ASP A 178 -0.55 16.17 -32.10
CA ASP A 178 -0.14 17.28 -32.97
C ASP A 178 0.10 16.84 -34.44
N MET A 179 0.12 15.53 -34.72
CA MET A 179 0.22 15.02 -36.09
C MET A 179 -1.12 15.16 -36.84
N PRO A 180 -1.11 15.62 -38.11
CA PRO A 180 -2.31 15.68 -38.92
C PRO A 180 -2.88 14.27 -39.10
N LYS A 181 -4.17 14.10 -38.81
CA LYS A 181 -4.87 12.82 -38.98
C LYS A 181 -4.75 12.38 -40.45
N PRO A 182 -4.45 11.10 -40.73
CA PRO A 182 -4.40 10.61 -42.09
C PRO A 182 -5.76 10.84 -42.77
N PRO A 183 -5.78 11.17 -44.07
CA PRO A 183 -7.03 11.38 -44.79
C PRO A 183 -7.89 10.12 -44.68
N LYS A 184 -9.17 10.30 -44.32
CA LYS A 184 -10.13 9.19 -44.29
C LYS A 184 -10.23 8.64 -45.71
N LEU A 185 -9.69 7.45 -45.94
CA LEU A 185 -9.98 6.66 -47.13
C LEU A 185 -11.46 6.31 -47.07
N TYR A 186 -12.27 7.00 -47.89
CA TYR A 186 -13.67 6.66 -48.06
C TYR A 186 -13.70 5.29 -48.75
N SER A 187 -14.14 4.25 -48.03
CA SER A 187 -14.45 2.97 -48.64
C SER A 187 -15.77 3.13 -49.41
N SER A 188 -15.66 3.18 -50.73
CA SER A 188 -16.75 2.98 -51.69
C SER A 188 -17.23 1.53 -51.69
#